data_AF-E3UCE0-F1
#
_entry.id   AF-E3UCE0-F1
#
_cell.length_a   1.000
_cell.length_b   1.000
_cell.length_c   1.000
_cell.angle_alpha   90.00
_cell.angle_beta   90.00
_cell.angle_gamma   90.00
#
_symmetry.space_group_name_H-M   'P 1'
#
loop_
_entity.id
_entity.type
_entity.pdbx_description
1 polymer ?
#
loop_
_entity_poly.entity_id
_entity_poly.type
_entity_poly.pdbx_seq_one_letter_code
_entity_poly.pdbx_strand_id
1 'polypeptide(L)'
;MNKMMVAVLVAFVALAGSATGQIETCQSISLDSWKYRFASKVVEGANVVTGMRVTSKRSRSSCTLGPSFGYAGPFIYVNHGCRATFRVCYV
;
A
#
# COMPACT_ATOMS: atom_id res chain seq x y z
N MET A 1 16.64 -52.33 15.99
CA MET A 1 15.37 -52.97 15.62
C MET A 1 14.26 -51.94 15.68
N ASN A 2 13.41 -51.93 14.64
CA ASN A 2 12.17 -51.18 14.42
C ASN A 2 12.28 -49.73 13.92
N LYS A 3 11.66 -49.30 12.81
CA LYS A 3 10.97 -49.95 11.66
C LYS A 3 10.58 -48.79 10.72
N MET A 4 10.75 -48.98 9.41
CA MET A 4 10.14 -48.23 8.28
C MET A 4 10.74 -46.85 7.94
N MET A 5 11.62 -46.77 6.94
CA MET A 5 11.28 -46.48 5.53
C MET A 5 10.42 -45.22 5.39
N VAL A 6 11.03 -44.10 5.00
CA VAL A 6 10.78 -43.52 3.66
C VAL A 6 12.05 -42.80 3.21
N ALA A 7 12.81 -43.45 2.31
CA ALA A 7 13.79 -42.77 1.50
C ALA A 7 13.02 -41.99 0.42
N VAL A 8 12.87 -40.68 0.59
CA VAL A 8 12.39 -39.80 -0.48
C VAL A 8 13.62 -39.10 -1.04
N LEU A 9 14.29 -39.77 -1.97
CA LEU A 9 15.20 -39.15 -2.93
C LEU A 9 14.35 -38.32 -3.91
N VAL A 10 13.93 -37.13 -3.49
CA VAL A 10 13.44 -36.12 -4.43
C VAL A 10 14.54 -35.09 -4.58
N ALA A 11 15.48 -35.39 -5.48
CA ALA A 11 16.32 -34.38 -6.07
C ALA A 11 15.48 -33.62 -7.10
N PHE A 12 14.76 -32.59 -6.64
CA PHE A 12 14.24 -31.53 -7.50
C PHE A 12 14.61 -30.18 -6.88
N VAL A 13 15.75 -29.70 -7.36
CA VAL A 13 16.21 -28.31 -7.50
C VAL A 13 15.45 -27.28 -6.66
N ALA A 14 16.12 -26.78 -5.61
CA ALA A 14 15.76 -25.52 -4.98
C ALA A 14 15.87 -24.38 -6.00
N LEU A 15 14.76 -24.01 -6.62
CA LEU A 15 14.56 -22.67 -7.17
C LEU A 15 13.51 -21.98 -6.30
N ALA A 16 13.83 -21.83 -5.01
CA ALA A 16 13.27 -20.72 -4.24
C ALA A 16 13.90 -19.45 -4.83
N GLY A 17 13.37 -18.98 -5.95
CA GLY A 17 13.60 -17.63 -6.40
C GLY A 17 13.01 -16.72 -5.35
N SER A 18 13.83 -16.30 -4.38
CA SER A 18 13.55 -15.12 -3.59
C SER A 18 13.62 -13.96 -4.57
N ALA A 19 12.48 -13.68 -5.22
CA ALA A 19 12.20 -12.32 -5.61
C ALA A 19 12.39 -11.52 -4.32
N THR A 20 13.49 -10.76 -4.24
CA THR A 20 13.63 -9.70 -3.26
C THR A 20 12.66 -8.60 -3.66
N GLY A 21 11.37 -8.93 -3.65
CA GLY A 21 10.30 -7.97 -3.67
C GLY A 21 10.49 -7.20 -2.39
N GLN A 22 10.85 -5.93 -2.53
CA GLN A 22 10.76 -4.93 -1.48
C GLN A 22 9.51 -5.24 -0.65
N ILE A 23 9.62 -5.34 0.68
CA ILE A 23 8.47 -5.58 1.55
C ILE A 23 7.61 -4.31 1.53
N GLU A 24 6.94 -4.09 0.41
CA GLU A 24 6.06 -2.96 0.17
C GLU A 24 4.76 -3.28 0.92
N THR A 25 4.57 -2.58 2.03
CA THR A 25 3.38 -2.71 2.85
C THR A 25 2.31 -1.81 2.27
N CYS A 26 1.11 -2.34 2.09
CA CYS A 26 -0.02 -1.57 1.61
C CYS A 26 -1.15 -1.54 2.64
N GLN A 27 -1.62 -0.33 2.96
CA GLN A 27 -2.70 -0.08 3.90
C GLN A 27 -3.85 0.67 3.22
N SER A 28 -5.08 0.38 3.65
CA SER A 28 -6.26 1.19 3.31
C SER A 28 -6.42 2.35 4.29
N ILE A 29 -6.37 3.58 3.79
CA ILE A 29 -6.46 4.80 4.59
C ILE A 29 -7.58 5.69 4.04
N SER A 30 -8.48 6.14 4.92
CA SER A 30 -9.50 7.14 4.57
C SER A 30 -9.00 8.54 4.90
N LEU A 31 -9.11 9.46 3.94
CA LEU A 31 -8.72 10.86 4.12
C LEU A 31 -9.74 11.79 3.46
N ASP A 32 -10.03 12.90 4.11
CA ASP A 32 -11.17 13.75 3.76
C ASP A 32 -10.81 15.24 3.67
N SER A 33 -10.99 15.83 2.49
CA SER A 33 -10.98 17.29 2.30
C SER A 33 -12.38 17.86 2.57
N TRP A 34 -12.59 18.33 3.80
CA TRP A 34 -13.80 19.05 4.20
C TRP A 34 -13.67 20.54 3.93
N LYS A 35 -14.79 21.17 3.52
CA LYS A 35 -14.84 22.60 3.14
C LYS A 35 -13.77 22.97 2.09
N TYR A 36 -13.45 22.04 1.19
CA TYR A 36 -12.41 22.19 0.15
C TYR A 36 -10.99 22.51 0.69
N ARG A 37 -10.72 22.23 1.97
CA ARG A 37 -9.42 22.50 2.60
C ARG A 37 -8.42 21.37 2.34
N PHE A 38 -7.14 21.73 2.31
CA PHE A 38 -6.06 20.76 2.35
C PHE A 38 -6.07 19.98 3.67
N ALA A 39 -5.91 18.67 3.60
CA ALA A 39 -5.76 17.79 4.75
C ALA A 39 -4.66 16.75 4.47
N SER A 40 -3.83 16.46 5.46
CA SER A 40 -2.70 15.54 5.33
C SER A 40 -2.54 14.65 6.56
N LYS A 41 -1.90 13.49 6.38
CA LYS A 41 -1.52 12.59 7.47
C LYS A 41 -0.14 11.96 7.16
N VAL A 42 0.64 11.67 8.19
CA VAL A 42 1.81 10.77 8.12
C VAL A 42 1.34 9.33 8.13
N VAL A 43 1.86 8.50 7.21
CA VAL A 43 1.62 7.05 7.23
C VAL A 43 2.54 6.43 8.29
N GLU A 44 1.94 5.88 9.32
CA GLU A 44 2.67 5.28 10.44
C GLU A 44 3.48 4.06 9.96
N GLY A 45 4.77 4.06 10.28
CA GLY A 45 5.70 3.00 9.84
C GLY A 45 6.19 3.13 8.39
N ALA A 46 5.77 4.17 7.65
CA ALA A 46 6.33 4.47 6.34
C ALA A 46 7.62 5.29 6.48
N ASN A 47 8.70 4.82 5.86
CA ASN A 47 9.83 5.67 5.51
C ASN A 47 9.46 6.51 4.27
N VAL A 48 8.93 5.85 3.23
CA VAL A 48 8.47 6.53 2.01
C VAL A 48 7.24 5.85 1.42
N VAL A 49 6.25 6.66 1.04
CA VAL A 49 5.09 6.22 0.27
C VAL A 49 5.49 6.03 -1.19
N THR A 50 5.26 4.84 -1.71
CA THR A 50 5.59 4.42 -3.08
C THR A 50 4.36 4.45 -3.99
N GLY A 51 3.15 4.46 -3.43
CA GLY A 51 1.93 4.51 -4.21
C GLY A 51 0.71 4.94 -3.41
N MET A 52 -0.21 5.64 -4.07
CA MET A 52 -1.51 6.00 -3.52
C MET A 52 -2.55 5.98 -4.63
N ARG A 53 -3.64 5.24 -4.43
CA ARG A 53 -4.75 5.16 -5.38
C ARG A 53 -6.09 5.13 -4.68
N VAL A 54 -7.09 5.75 -5.30
CA VAL A 54 -8.47 5.72 -4.80
C VAL A 54 -9.01 4.30 -4.94
N THR A 55 -9.55 3.76 -3.85
CA THR A 55 -10.29 2.48 -3.85
C THR A 55 -11.80 2.69 -3.72
N SER A 56 -12.21 3.74 -3.00
CA SER A 56 -13.63 4.11 -2.88
C SER A 56 -13.79 5.62 -2.77
N LYS A 57 -14.48 6.24 -3.74
CA LYS A 57 -14.74 7.69 -3.76
C LYS A 57 -16.01 8.02 -2.97
N ARG A 58 -15.92 8.98 -2.05
CA ARG A 58 -17.01 9.44 -1.17
C ARG A 58 -17.42 10.90 -1.39
N SER A 59 -16.72 11.65 -2.25
CA SER A 59 -17.06 13.02 -2.65
C SER A 59 -17.73 13.09 -4.03
N ARG A 60 -18.53 14.15 -4.26
CA ARG A 60 -18.92 14.55 -5.63
C ARG A 60 -17.73 15.15 -6.39
N SER A 61 -16.89 15.94 -5.71
CA SER A 61 -15.63 16.45 -6.24
C SER A 61 -14.74 15.35 -6.80
N SER A 62 -13.93 15.71 -7.80
CA SER A 62 -12.92 14.83 -8.38
C SER A 62 -11.86 14.43 -7.37
N CYS A 63 -11.32 13.22 -7.54
CA CYS A 63 -10.14 12.74 -6.85
C CYS A 63 -9.12 12.33 -7.90
N THR A 64 -8.29 13.28 -8.33
CA THR A 64 -7.21 13.09 -9.31
C THR A 64 -5.85 13.18 -8.61
N LEU A 65 -4.94 12.26 -8.95
CA LEU A 65 -3.57 12.24 -8.42
C LEU A 65 -2.83 13.51 -8.87
N GLY A 66 -2.21 14.22 -7.93
CA GLY A 66 -1.60 15.53 -8.11
C GLY A 66 -2.55 16.65 -7.67
N PRO A 67 -3.60 16.99 -8.44
CA PRO A 67 -4.47 18.12 -8.09
C PRO A 67 -5.28 17.92 -6.80
N SER A 68 -5.82 16.70 -6.59
CA SER A 68 -6.79 16.46 -5.52
C SER A 68 -6.26 15.59 -4.40
N PHE A 69 -5.25 14.76 -4.66
CA PHE A 69 -4.59 13.94 -3.64
C PHE A 69 -3.19 13.56 -4.10
N GLY A 70 -2.34 13.17 -3.17
CA GLY A 70 -1.00 12.69 -3.49
C GLY A 70 -0.21 12.36 -2.24
N TYR A 71 1.08 12.15 -2.43
CA TYR A 71 2.01 11.78 -1.39
C TYR A 71 3.40 12.35 -1.64
N ALA A 72 4.16 12.54 -0.58
CA ALA A 72 5.56 12.97 -0.61
C ALA A 72 6.27 12.48 0.67
N GLY A 73 7.36 11.73 0.52
CA GLY A 73 8.00 11.06 1.66
C GLY A 73 6.99 10.16 2.39
N PRO A 74 6.87 10.25 3.72
CA PRO A 74 5.88 9.48 4.50
C PRO A 74 4.49 10.15 4.57
N PHE A 75 4.30 11.31 3.92
CA PHE A 75 3.05 12.07 4.00
C PHE A 75 2.11 11.74 2.84
N ILE A 76 0.82 11.63 3.15
CA ILE A 76 -0.28 11.63 2.18
C ILE A 76 -1.15 12.86 2.37
N TYR A 77 -1.80 13.34 1.31
CA TYR A 77 -2.72 14.46 1.38
C TYR A 77 -3.93 14.32 0.45
N VAL A 78 -4.97 15.07 0.77
CA VAL A 78 -6.14 15.34 -0.06
C VAL A 78 -6.45 16.84 -0.04
N ASN A 79 -7.02 17.33 -1.14
CA ASN A 79 -7.38 18.72 -1.32
C ASN A 79 -8.57 18.86 -2.29
N HIS A 80 -9.06 20.09 -2.52
CA HIS A 80 -10.12 20.42 -3.49
C HIS A 80 -11.43 19.63 -3.29
N GLY A 81 -11.71 19.21 -2.06
CA GLY A 81 -12.93 18.50 -1.71
C GLY A 81 -12.88 17.00 -2.01
N CYS A 82 -11.73 16.43 -2.37
CA CYS A 82 -11.57 14.99 -2.50
C CYS A 82 -11.73 14.29 -1.15
N ARG A 83 -12.66 13.32 -1.10
CA ARG A 83 -12.92 12.47 0.05
C ARG A 83 -13.02 11.05 -0.44
N ALA A 84 -12.14 10.18 0.01
CA ALA A 84 -12.07 8.81 -0.46
C ALA A 84 -11.39 7.90 0.56
N THR A 85 -11.44 6.61 0.29
CA THR A 85 -10.51 5.62 0.83
C THR A 85 -9.46 5.35 -0.22
N PHE A 86 -8.21 5.26 0.22
CA PHE A 86 -7.04 5.08 -0.62
C PHE A 86 -6.31 3.80 -0.23
N ARG A 87 -5.83 3.05 -1.21
CA ARG A 87 -4.77 2.06 -0.98
C ARG A 87 -3.45 2.80 -1.09
N VAL A 88 -2.74 2.86 0.01
CA VAL A 88 -1.44 3.49 0.16
C VAL A 88 -0.40 2.40 0.34
N CYS A 89 0.62 2.38 -0.50
CA CYS A 89 1.73 1.46 -0.40
C CYS A 89 3.00 2.23 -0.04
N TYR A 90 3.83 1.63 0.80
CA TYR A 90 5.01 2.25 1.37
C TYR A 90 6.04 1.20 1.77
N VAL A 91 7.27 1.67 1.97
CA VAL A 91 8.38 0.91 2.56
C VAL A 91 8.86 1.59 3.83
#